data_AF-A0A2U1QI59-F1
#
_entry.id   AF-A0A2U1QI59-F1
#
_cell.length_a   1.000
_cell.length_b   1.000
_cell.length_c   1.000
_cell.angle_alpha   90.00
_cell.angle_beta   90.00
_cell.angle_gamma   90.00
#
_symmetry.space_group_name_H-M   'P 1'
#
loop_
_entity.id
_entity.type
_entity.pdbx_description
1 polymer ?
#
loop_
_entity_poly.entity_id
_entity_poly.type
_entity_poly.pdbx_seq_one_letter_code
_entity_poly.pdbx_strand_id
1 'polypeptide(L)'
;MAMQVNVEAKEIDNAGFLYGSGGSGGGRGVYGGYREWDYHENDKGVDSYYKSMIELNPDNALILGNYAKYLKEVRGDFTKAKEYCSRSILANGTDGNVLSMYADLIWKTQKDATSAQSYFEQAVEASPNDCHVLASYAEFLWDAE
;
A
#
# COMPACT_ATOMS: atom_id res chain seq x y z
N MET A 1 39.35 30.17 -1.59
CA MET A 1 38.73 29.71 -2.85
C MET A 1 37.58 28.78 -2.45
N ALA A 2 36.35 29.29 -2.44
CA ALA A 2 35.18 28.51 -2.03
C ALA A 2 34.56 27.86 -3.28
N MET A 3 34.47 26.53 -3.30
CA MET A 3 33.69 25.79 -4.30
C MET A 3 32.23 25.76 -3.83
N GLN A 4 31.37 26.49 -4.54
CA GLN A 4 29.93 26.35 -4.43
C GLN A 4 29.50 25.04 -5.07
N VAL A 5 28.82 24.19 -4.32
CA VAL A 5 28.10 23.02 -4.84
C VAL A 5 26.69 23.51 -5.17
N ASN A 6 26.36 23.59 -6.46
CA ASN A 6 24.99 23.78 -6.92
C ASN A 6 24.26 22.44 -6.85
N VAL A 7 23.26 22.34 -5.97
CA VAL A 7 22.26 21.27 -6.03
C VAL A 7 20.98 21.92 -6.54
N GLU A 8 20.65 21.65 -7.80
CA GLU A 8 19.33 21.99 -8.34
C GLU A 8 18.30 21.05 -7.69
N ALA A 9 17.48 21.60 -6.80
CA ALA A 9 16.29 20.93 -6.30
C ALA A 9 15.29 20.84 -7.46
N LYS A 10 15.11 19.64 -8.00
CA LYS A 10 14.05 19.39 -8.98
C LYS A 10 12.75 19.17 -8.21
N GLU A 11 11.86 20.15 -8.26
CA GLU A 11 10.47 20.02 -7.83
C GLU A 11 9.85 18.83 -8.55
N ILE A 12 9.43 17.82 -7.79
CA ILE A 12 8.59 16.75 -8.29
C ILE A 12 7.16 17.17 -8.00
N ASP A 13 6.48 17.61 -9.05
CA ASP A 13 5.05 17.88 -9.05
C ASP A 13 4.30 16.63 -8.57
N ASN A 14 3.77 16.73 -7.35
CA ASN A 14 2.94 15.72 -6.73
C ASN A 14 1.55 15.78 -7.39
N ALA A 15 1.44 15.22 -8.59
CA ALA A 15 0.18 15.03 -9.27
C ALA A 15 -0.60 13.93 -8.52
N GLY A 16 -1.45 14.37 -7.60
CA GLY A 16 -2.37 13.53 -6.87
C GLY A 16 -3.25 12.72 -7.81
N PHE A 17 -3.04 11.41 -7.83
CA PHE A 17 -4.01 10.45 -8.35
C PHE A 17 -4.86 9.93 -7.19
N LEU A 18 -5.91 10.68 -6.90
CA LEU A 18 -7.09 10.23 -6.16
C LEU A 18 -7.85 9.20 -6.99
N TYR A 19 -7.83 7.94 -6.57
CA TYR A 19 -8.86 6.92 -6.81
C TYR A 19 -8.81 5.98 -5.61
N GLY A 20 -9.86 5.61 -4.91
CA GLY A 20 -11.31 5.77 -5.03
C GLY A 20 -11.89 4.85 -3.93
N SER A 21 -12.94 5.30 -3.25
CA SER A 21 -13.51 4.67 -2.06
C SER A 21 -14.05 3.25 -2.30
N GLY A 22 -13.72 2.32 -1.41
CA GLY A 22 -14.31 0.96 -1.35
C GLY A 22 -15.05 0.75 -0.03
N GLY A 23 -16.16 1.47 0.17
CA GLY A 23 -17.07 1.26 1.28
C GLY A 23 -18.11 0.17 0.95
N SER A 24 -18.24 -0.82 1.81
CA SER A 24 -19.31 -1.83 1.78
C SER A 24 -20.68 -1.18 1.99
N GLY A 25 -21.61 -1.34 1.04
CA GLY A 25 -22.99 -0.89 1.21
C GLY A 25 -23.87 -1.22 0.00
N GLY A 26 -24.75 -2.21 0.14
CA GLY A 26 -25.64 -2.66 -0.92
C GLY A 26 -26.77 -1.67 -1.24
N GLY A 27 -27.28 -1.75 -2.47
CA GLY A 27 -28.50 -1.05 -2.89
C GLY A 27 -28.62 -0.91 -4.40
N ARG A 28 -29.53 -1.67 -5.01
CA ARG A 28 -29.80 -1.72 -6.45
C ARG A 28 -30.40 -0.41 -6.99
N GLY A 29 -29.95 0.02 -8.16
CA GLY A 29 -30.60 1.05 -8.98
C GLY A 29 -29.97 1.13 -10.38
N VAL A 30 -30.75 0.79 -11.39
CA VAL A 30 -30.34 0.45 -12.77
C VAL A 30 -30.26 1.68 -13.66
N TYR A 31 -29.15 1.85 -14.40
CA TYR A 31 -29.15 2.45 -15.75
C TYR A 31 -28.14 1.74 -16.66
N GLY A 32 -28.65 1.24 -17.79
CA GLY A 32 -28.00 1.28 -19.11
C GLY A 32 -26.71 0.49 -19.28
N GLY A 33 -26.82 -0.70 -19.88
CA GLY A 33 -25.75 -1.67 -20.00
C GLY A 33 -24.57 -1.28 -20.88
N TYR A 34 -23.39 -1.79 -20.49
CA TYR A 34 -22.39 -2.34 -21.39
C TYR A 34 -21.65 -3.47 -20.65
N ARG A 35 -21.75 -4.66 -21.24
CA ARG A 35 -20.82 -5.81 -21.18
C ARG A 35 -20.45 -6.32 -19.78
N GLU A 36 -20.95 -7.51 -19.51
CA GLU A 36 -20.44 -8.50 -18.55
C GLU A 36 -18.90 -8.51 -18.60
N TRP A 37 -18.27 -7.88 -17.60
CA TRP A 37 -16.83 -7.85 -17.47
C TRP A 37 -16.40 -9.16 -16.81
N ASP A 38 -15.80 -10.04 -17.60
CA ASP A 38 -15.10 -11.22 -17.09
C ASP A 38 -13.91 -10.76 -16.23
N TYR A 39 -14.15 -10.63 -14.93
CA TYR A 39 -13.18 -10.22 -13.90
C TYR A 39 -11.94 -11.14 -13.80
N HIS A 40 -11.93 -12.28 -14.50
CA HIS A 40 -10.86 -13.28 -14.39
C HIS A 40 -9.70 -13.11 -15.38
N GLU A 41 -9.88 -12.39 -16.50
CA GLU A 41 -8.81 -12.23 -17.50
C GLU A 41 -7.89 -11.02 -17.21
N ASN A 42 -8.44 -9.96 -16.62
CA ASN A 42 -7.69 -8.72 -16.36
C ASN A 42 -6.69 -8.84 -15.20
N ASP A 43 -6.93 -9.76 -14.27
CA ASP A 43 -6.10 -9.98 -13.08
C ASP A 43 -4.67 -10.45 -13.45
N LYS A 44 -4.54 -11.31 -14.47
CA LYS A 44 -3.22 -11.72 -15.00
C LYS A 44 -2.46 -10.55 -15.64
N GLY A 45 -3.19 -9.60 -16.24
CA GLY A 45 -2.62 -8.40 -16.84
C GLY A 45 -1.98 -7.50 -15.79
N VAL A 46 -2.70 -7.21 -14.69
CA VAL A 46 -2.21 -6.34 -13.62
C VAL A 46 -1.00 -6.95 -12.88
N ASP A 47 -1.05 -8.25 -12.56
CA ASP A 47 0.08 -8.97 -11.95
C ASP A 47 1.33 -8.92 -12.84
N SER A 48 1.18 -9.16 -14.15
CA SER A 48 2.29 -9.06 -15.10
C SER A 48 2.86 -7.65 -15.22
N TYR A 49 1.99 -6.63 -15.19
CA TYR A 49 2.40 -5.22 -15.27
C TYR A 49 3.27 -4.79 -14.08
N TYR A 50 2.85 -5.11 -12.85
CA TYR A 50 3.66 -4.83 -11.67
C TYR A 50 5.00 -5.57 -11.71
N LYS A 51 5.00 -6.85 -12.08
CA LYS A 51 6.24 -7.63 -12.20
C LYS A 51 7.21 -7.01 -13.20
N SER A 52 6.76 -6.60 -14.39
CA SER A 52 7.61 -5.93 -15.36
C SER A 52 8.15 -4.59 -14.85
N MET A 53 7.36 -3.81 -14.10
CA MET A 53 7.85 -2.56 -13.49
C MET A 53 8.91 -2.82 -12.40
N ILE A 54 8.73 -3.88 -11.61
CA ILE A 54 9.69 -4.30 -10.59
C ILE A 54 10.99 -4.81 -11.24
N GLU A 55 10.90 -5.53 -12.36
CA GLU A 55 12.09 -5.95 -13.11
C GLU A 55 12.91 -4.76 -13.62
N LEU A 56 12.24 -3.68 -14.05
CA LEU A 56 12.90 -2.46 -14.51
C LEU A 56 13.46 -1.62 -13.36
N ASN A 57 12.78 -1.59 -12.21
CA ASN A 57 13.18 -0.80 -11.03
C ASN A 57 12.93 -1.59 -9.74
N PRO A 58 13.83 -2.51 -9.35
CA PRO A 58 13.60 -3.50 -8.29
C PRO A 58 13.45 -2.91 -6.88
N ASP A 59 13.99 -1.71 -6.67
CA ASP A 59 14.02 -0.99 -5.39
C ASP A 59 13.12 0.25 -5.39
N ASN A 60 12.21 0.39 -6.35
CA ASN A 60 11.25 1.49 -6.34
C ASN A 60 10.16 1.22 -5.29
N ALA A 61 10.28 1.87 -4.13
CA ALA A 61 9.36 1.71 -3.00
C ALA A 61 7.88 1.91 -3.39
N LEU A 62 7.58 2.90 -4.25
CA LEU A 62 6.20 3.17 -4.67
C LEU A 62 5.61 1.99 -5.47
N ILE A 63 6.39 1.41 -6.39
CA ILE A 63 5.95 0.24 -7.16
C ILE A 63 5.75 -0.96 -6.23
N LEU A 64 6.70 -1.20 -5.32
CA LEU A 64 6.66 -2.31 -4.37
C LEU A 64 5.45 -2.21 -3.44
N GLY A 65 5.21 -1.04 -2.83
CA GLY A 65 4.09 -0.78 -1.95
C GLY A 65 2.73 -0.90 -2.66
N ASN A 66 2.62 -0.37 -3.87
CA ASN A 66 1.40 -0.49 -4.68
C ASN A 66 1.11 -1.94 -5.08
N TYR A 67 2.14 -2.71 -5.44
CA TYR A 67 1.97 -4.12 -5.75
C TYR A 67 1.57 -4.93 -4.50
N ALA A 68 2.16 -4.62 -3.34
CA ALA A 68 1.76 -5.21 -2.07
C ALA A 68 0.27 -4.94 -1.77
N LYS A 69 -0.20 -3.71 -1.99
CA LYS A 69 -1.61 -3.33 -1.85
C LYS A 69 -2.50 -4.16 -2.78
N TYR A 70 -2.15 -4.26 -4.06
CA TYR A 70 -2.87 -5.09 -5.03
C TYR A 70 -2.95 -6.55 -4.58
N LEU A 71 -1.84 -7.12 -4.13
CA LEU A 71 -1.77 -8.49 -3.63
C LEU A 71 -2.67 -8.71 -2.40
N LYS A 72 -2.72 -7.75 -1.48
CA LYS A 72 -3.58 -7.80 -0.29
C LYS A 72 -5.06 -7.65 -0.65
N GLU A 73 -5.43 -6.60 -1.37
CA GLU A 73 -6.83 -6.19 -1.55
C GLU A 73 -7.54 -6.92 -2.69
N VAL A 74 -6.82 -7.25 -3.76
CA VAL A 74 -7.41 -7.87 -4.96
C VAL A 74 -7.15 -9.38 -4.99
N ARG A 75 -5.92 -9.80 -4.73
CA ARG A 75 -5.53 -11.22 -4.82
C ARG A 75 -5.75 -12.00 -3.53
N GLY A 76 -5.80 -11.33 -2.38
CA GLY A 76 -5.79 -11.98 -1.07
C GLY A 76 -4.51 -12.76 -0.77
N ASP A 77 -3.41 -12.51 -1.50
CA ASP A 77 -2.12 -13.19 -1.31
C ASP A 77 -1.31 -12.45 -0.23
N PHE A 78 -1.68 -12.67 1.03
CA PHE A 78 -1.08 -11.98 2.17
C PHE A 78 0.40 -12.31 2.35
N THR A 79 0.83 -13.51 1.96
CA THR A 79 2.25 -13.92 2.02
C THR A 79 3.09 -13.05 1.10
N LYS A 80 2.70 -12.92 -0.18
CA LYS A 80 3.44 -12.05 -1.10
C LYS A 80 3.25 -10.57 -0.78
N ALA A 81 2.06 -10.15 -0.37
CA ALA A 81 1.83 -8.77 0.04
C ALA A 81 2.83 -8.36 1.14
N LYS A 82 3.03 -9.22 2.14
CA LYS A 82 3.99 -8.99 3.23
C LYS A 82 5.43 -8.91 2.72
N GLU A 83 5.82 -9.77 1.78
CA GLU A 83 7.14 -9.72 1.14
C GLU A 83 7.39 -8.38 0.44
N TYR A 84 6.43 -7.92 -0.38
CA TYR A 84 6.55 -6.67 -1.12
C TYR A 84 6.46 -5.42 -0.23
N CYS A 85 5.66 -5.45 0.84
CA CYS A 85 5.69 -4.42 1.88
C CYS A 85 7.09 -4.34 2.53
N SER A 86 7.68 -5.47 2.91
CA SER A 86 9.01 -5.51 3.51
C SER A 86 10.08 -4.92 2.56
N ARG A 87 10.04 -5.30 1.28
CA ARG A 87 10.93 -4.71 0.26
C ARG A 87 10.72 -3.21 0.10
N SER A 88 9.46 -2.75 0.11
CA SER A 88 9.14 -1.33 0.04
C SER A 88 9.70 -0.56 1.23
N ILE A 89 9.59 -1.12 2.45
CA ILE A 89 10.14 -0.52 3.68
C ILE A 89 11.67 -0.46 3.63
N LEU A 90 12.33 -1.49 3.08
CA LEU A 90 13.78 -1.48 2.89
C LEU A 90 14.23 -0.40 1.89
N ALA A 91 13.44 -0.16 0.84
CA ALA A 91 13.72 0.88 -0.14
C ALA A 91 13.37 2.30 0.37
N ASN A 92 12.29 2.43 1.13
CA ASN A 92 11.88 3.67 1.79
C ASN A 92 11.13 3.35 3.10
N GLY A 93 11.81 3.56 4.23
CA GLY A 93 11.31 3.20 5.56
C GLY A 93 10.28 4.17 6.17
N THR A 94 9.92 5.26 5.49
CA THR A 94 9.08 6.33 6.07
C THR A 94 7.69 6.45 5.45
N ASP A 95 7.25 5.46 4.65
CA ASP A 95 5.89 5.45 4.11
C ASP A 95 4.90 4.87 5.15
N GLY A 96 4.12 5.74 5.78
CA GLY A 96 3.13 5.35 6.80
C GLY A 96 2.05 4.39 6.28
N ASN A 97 1.66 4.48 5.01
CA ASN A 97 0.67 3.58 4.42
C ASN A 97 1.24 2.16 4.25
N VAL A 98 2.50 2.04 3.84
CA VAL A 98 3.16 0.73 3.74
C VAL A 98 3.44 0.14 5.12
N LEU A 99 3.88 0.94 6.09
CA LEU A 99 4.14 0.50 7.47
C LEU A 99 2.87 -0.03 8.13
N SER A 100 1.75 0.70 8.04
CA SER A 100 0.46 0.26 8.59
C SER A 100 -0.09 -0.98 7.88
N MET A 101 0.11 -1.10 6.55
CA MET A 101 -0.26 -2.30 5.81
C MET A 101 0.57 -3.51 6.23
N TYR A 102 1.87 -3.33 6.46
CA TYR A 102 2.75 -4.39 6.94
C TYR A 102 2.36 -4.87 8.34
N ALA A 103 2.03 -3.93 9.23
CA ALA A 103 1.51 -4.22 10.57
C ALA A 103 0.22 -5.05 10.53
N ASP A 104 -0.76 -4.65 9.71
CA ASP A 104 -2.01 -5.39 9.50
C ASP A 104 -1.76 -6.80 8.97
N LEU A 105 -0.82 -6.96 8.02
CA LEU A 105 -0.45 -8.26 7.49
C LEU A 105 0.23 -9.16 8.54
N ILE A 106 1.07 -8.60 9.42
CA ILE A 106 1.64 -9.34 10.56
C ILE A 106 0.51 -9.81 11.48
N TRP A 107 -0.40 -8.92 11.86
CA TRP A 107 -1.52 -9.26 12.74
C TRP A 107 -2.41 -10.35 12.13
N LYS A 108 -2.80 -10.21 10.86
CA LYS A 108 -3.68 -11.17 10.17
C LYS A 108 -3.03 -12.54 9.93
N THR A 109 -1.72 -12.59 9.65
CA THR A 109 -1.04 -13.85 9.30
C THR A 109 -0.41 -14.57 10.48
N GLN A 110 0.05 -13.83 11.48
CA GLN A 110 0.88 -14.38 12.58
C GLN A 110 0.27 -14.13 13.96
N LYS A 111 -0.68 -13.19 14.10
CA LYS A 111 -1.22 -12.74 15.39
C LYS A 111 -0.15 -12.30 16.40
N ASP A 112 0.96 -11.79 15.90
CA ASP A 112 2.02 -11.19 16.70
C ASP A 112 1.69 -9.71 16.98
N ALA A 113 1.05 -9.48 18.13
CA ALA A 113 0.62 -8.14 18.55
C ALA A 113 1.80 -7.20 18.79
N THR A 114 2.90 -7.69 19.37
CA THR A 114 4.09 -6.88 19.66
C THR A 114 4.70 -6.32 18.38
N SER A 115 4.94 -7.19 17.40
CA SER A 115 5.50 -6.76 16.11
C SER A 115 4.52 -5.85 15.36
N ALA A 116 3.22 -6.20 15.32
CA ALA A 116 2.22 -5.38 14.64
C ALA A 116 2.12 -3.97 15.25
N GLN A 117 2.05 -3.87 16.58
CA GLN A 117 1.98 -2.58 17.28
C GLN A 117 3.19 -1.71 16.96
N SER A 118 4.41 -2.27 17.00
CA SER A 118 5.63 -1.51 16.70
C SER A 118 5.63 -0.89 15.30
N TYR A 119 5.08 -1.59 14.30
CA TYR A 119 4.97 -1.03 12.94
C TYR A 119 3.83 -0.01 12.80
N PHE A 120 2.72 -0.18 13.53
CA PHE A 120 1.68 0.84 13.57
C PHE A 120 2.16 2.13 14.24
N GLU A 121 2.92 2.05 15.33
CA GLU A 121 3.51 3.22 15.99
C GLU A 121 4.44 3.98 15.02
N GLN A 122 5.31 3.27 14.29
CA GLN A 122 6.14 3.86 13.24
C GLN A 122 5.30 4.49 12.11
N ALA A 123 4.19 3.85 11.72
CA ALA A 123 3.29 4.38 10.70
C ALA A 123 2.66 5.72 11.13
N VAL A 124 2.23 5.82 12.39
CA VAL A 124 1.66 7.05 12.97
C VAL A 124 2.73 8.13 13.10
N GLU A 125 3.96 7.78 13.48
CA GLU A 125 5.08 8.74 13.51
C GLU A 125 5.38 9.31 12.10
N ALA A 126 5.38 8.44 11.09
CA ALA A 126 5.62 8.82 9.71
C ALA A 126 4.47 9.63 9.08
N SER A 127 3.23 9.38 9.49
CA SER A 127 2.03 9.97 8.88
C SER A 127 0.92 10.22 9.91
N PRO A 128 1.13 11.14 10.86
CA PRO A 128 0.25 11.31 12.02
C PRO A 128 -1.15 11.84 11.70
N ASN A 129 -1.33 12.41 10.50
CA ASN A 129 -2.60 12.98 10.03
C ASN A 129 -3.26 12.14 8.93
N ASP A 130 -2.68 10.98 8.57
CA ASP A 130 -3.25 10.10 7.56
C ASP A 130 -4.38 9.26 8.18
N CYS A 131 -5.60 9.46 7.68
CA CYS A 131 -6.79 8.80 8.24
C CYS A 131 -6.80 7.29 8.01
N HIS A 132 -6.15 6.78 6.96
CA HIS A 132 -6.05 5.34 6.70
C HIS A 132 -5.10 4.66 7.68
N VAL A 133 -3.97 5.32 7.98
CA VAL A 133 -3.02 4.86 8.99
C VAL A 133 -3.70 4.80 10.36
N LEU A 134 -4.35 5.90 10.77
CA LEU A 134 -5.04 5.98 12.06
C LEU A 134 -6.19 4.96 12.17
N ALA A 135 -6.98 4.79 11.12
CA ALA A 135 -8.07 3.81 11.10
C ALA A 135 -7.55 2.37 11.21
N SER A 136 -6.49 2.03 10.46
CA SER A 136 -5.89 0.69 10.50
C SER A 136 -5.31 0.38 11.88
N TYR A 137 -4.70 1.38 12.53
CA TYR A 137 -4.19 1.19 13.88
C TYR A 137 -5.32 1.03 14.91
N ALA A 138 -6.38 1.82 14.81
CA ALA A 138 -7.55 1.69 15.68
C ALA A 138 -8.24 0.32 15.53
N GLU A 139 -8.36 -0.19 14.30
CA GLU A 139 -8.87 -1.55 14.03
C GLU A 139 -8.02 -2.62 14.73
N PHE A 140 -6.69 -2.52 14.63
CA PHE A 140 -5.79 -3.42 15.35
C PHE A 140 -5.97 -3.36 16.87
N LEU A 141 -6.04 -2.15 17.45
CA LEU A 141 -6.19 -2.00 18.89
C LEU A 141 -7.52 -2.56 19.40
N TRP A 142 -8.60 -2.39 18.63
CA TRP A 142 -9.91 -2.96 18.94
C TRP A 142 -9.89 -4.50 18.90
N ASP A 143 -9.22 -5.07 17.90
CA ASP A 143 -9.16 -6.53 17.71
C ASP A 143 -8.19 -7.25 18.65
N ALA A 144 -7.20 -6.54 19.19
CA ALA A 144 -6.17 -7.09 20.07
C ALA A 144 -6.54 -7.03 21.56
N GLU A 145 -7.63 -6.34 21.92
CA GLU A 145 -8.23 -6.31 23.25
C GLU A 145 -9.00 -7.61 23.58
#